data_AF-A0ABC9SKI1-F1
#
_entry.id   AF-A0ABC9SKI1-F1
#
_cell.length_a   1.000
_cell.length_b   1.000
_cell.length_c   1.000
_cell.angle_alpha   90.00
_cell.angle_beta   90.00
_cell.angle_gamma   90.00
#
_symmetry.space_group_name_H-M   'P 1'
#
loop_
_entity.id
_entity.type
_entity.pdbx_description
1 polymer ?
#
loop_
_entity_poly.entity_id
_entity_poly.type
_entity_poly.pdbx_seq_one_letter_code
_entity_poly.pdbx_strand_id
1 'polypeptide(L)'
;MKIFALSVLVLGLLLVVFLFYMGAFDRVRIQEEVKGPFYVLSHERVGDYRNVGLTFEVLQKELPEKGIRDFKLFSIYLDNPNDVPKEKL
;
A
#
# COMPACT_ATOMS: atom_id res chain seq x y z
N MET A 1 14.63 -19.13 37.62
CA MET A 1 13.55 -19.79 36.85
C MET A 1 12.25 -18.96 36.79
N LYS A 2 11.66 -18.54 37.92
CA LYS A 2 10.39 -17.78 37.94
C LYS A 2 10.44 -16.44 37.17
N ILE A 3 11.50 -15.66 37.36
CA ILE A 3 11.67 -14.38 36.65
C ILE A 3 11.84 -14.59 35.15
N PHE A 4 12.65 -15.58 34.75
CA PHE A 4 12.84 -15.94 33.34
C PHE A 4 11.51 -16.35 32.69
N ALA A 5 10.72 -17.21 33.35
CA ALA A 5 9.41 -17.61 32.86
C ALA A 5 8.45 -16.41 32.75
N LEU A 6 8.47 -15.49 33.73
CA LEU A 6 7.68 -14.26 33.69
C LEU A 6 8.10 -13.34 32.55
N SER A 7 9.40 -13.18 32.30
CA SER A 7 9.93 -12.37 31.20
C SER A 7 9.50 -12.90 29.84
N VAL A 8 9.58 -14.22 29.63
CA VAL A 8 9.12 -14.86 28.39
C VAL A 8 7.62 -14.67 28.20
N LEU A 9 6.83 -14.81 29.26
CA LEU A 9 5.39 -14.60 29.21
C LEU A 9 5.05 -13.15 28.81
N VAL A 10 5.70 -12.16 29.43
CA VAL A 10 5.48 -10.74 29.14
C VAL A 10 5.87 -10.42 27.69
N LEU A 11 7.01 -10.91 27.22
CA LEU A 11 7.45 -10.73 25.83
C LEU A 11 6.47 -11.37 24.84
N GLY A 12 5.98 -12.57 25.14
CA GLY A 12 4.96 -13.23 24.32
C GLY A 12 3.67 -12.42 24.26
N LEU A 13 3.23 -11.87 25.40
CA LEU A 13 2.02 -11.06 25.47
C LEU A 13 2.18 -9.73 24.71
N LEU A 14 3.32 -9.06 24.83
CA LEU A 14 3.65 -7.87 24.06
C LEU A 14 3.69 -8.15 22.55
N LEU A 15 4.25 -9.29 22.14
CA LEU A 15 4.25 -9.70 20.73
C LEU A 15 2.83 -9.90 20.22
N VAL A 16 1.97 -10.60 20.98
CA VAL A 16 0.57 -10.81 20.58
C VAL A 16 -0.16 -9.46 20.45
N VAL A 17 -0.02 -8.57 21.44
CA VAL A 17 -0.60 -7.22 21.39
C VAL A 17 -0.10 -6.44 20.17
N PHE A 18 1.21 -6.51 19.89
CA PHE A 18 1.79 -5.87 18.71
C PHE A 18 1.23 -6.43 17.39
N LEU A 19 1.08 -7.76 17.28
CA LEU A 19 0.49 -8.39 16.09
C LEU A 19 -0.97 -7.98 15.88
N PHE A 20 -1.77 -7.87 16.95
CA PHE A 20 -3.12 -7.32 16.86
C PHE A 20 -3.13 -5.85 16.45
N TYR A 21 -2.24 -5.02 17.01
CA TYR A 21 -2.12 -3.61 16.63
C TYR A 21 -1.75 -3.42 15.15
N MET A 22 -0.89 -4.29 14.61
CA MET A 22 -0.52 -4.31 13.20
C MET A 22 -1.61 -4.87 12.26
N GLY A 23 -2.73 -5.34 12.81
CA GLY A 23 -3.80 -5.96 12.03
C GLY A 23 -3.46 -7.35 11.49
N ALA A 24 -2.51 -8.08 12.09
CA ALA A 24 -2.08 -9.40 11.62
C ALA A 24 -3.21 -10.44 11.57
N PHE A 25 -4.29 -10.20 12.32
CA PHE A 25 -5.48 -11.07 12.37
C PHE A 25 -6.70 -10.42 11.71
N ASP A 26 -6.56 -9.22 11.14
CA ASP A 26 -7.66 -8.54 10.47
C ASP A 26 -7.97 -9.25 9.15
N ARG A 27 -9.25 -9.55 8.94
CA ARG A 27 -9.71 -10.14 7.68
C ARG A 27 -9.97 -9.03 6.68
N VAL A 28 -9.51 -9.23 5.45
CA VAL A 28 -9.86 -8.37 4.31
C VAL A 28 -11.38 -8.42 4.13
N ARG A 29 -12.03 -7.26 4.28
CA ARG A 29 -13.46 -7.10 3.99
C ARG A 29 -13.61 -6.48 2.62
N ILE A 30 -14.15 -7.24 1.67
CA ILE A 30 -14.46 -6.74 0.33
C ILE A 30 -15.85 -6.12 0.37
N GLN A 31 -15.93 -4.83 0.06
CA GLN A 31 -17.19 -4.09 -0.03
C GLN A 31 -17.25 -3.39 -1.38
N GLU A 32 -18.42 -3.42 -2.01
CA GLU A 32 -18.69 -2.71 -3.25
C GLU A 32 -19.44 -1.43 -2.94
N GLU A 33 -18.84 -0.28 -3.26
CA GLU A 33 -19.42 1.03 -3.00
C GLU A 33 -19.17 1.96 -4.18
N VAL A 34 -20.17 2.78 -4.52
CA VAL A 34 -19.97 3.90 -5.44
C VAL A 34 -19.19 4.98 -4.73
N LYS A 35 -18.03 5.36 -5.28
CA LYS A 35 -17.16 6.42 -4.76
C LYS A 35 -16.97 7.51 -5.83
N GLY A 36 -16.89 8.77 -5.38
CA GLY A 36 -16.63 9.92 -6.25
C GLY A 36 -17.72 10.98 -6.19
N PRO A 37 -17.66 12.01 -7.06
CA PRO A 37 -16.74 12.15 -8.20
C PRO A 37 -15.30 12.48 -7.79
N PHE A 38 -14.33 12.08 -8.62
CA PHE A 38 -12.91 12.39 -8.43
C PHE A 38 -12.32 13.03 -9.69
N TYR A 39 -11.38 13.94 -9.50
CA TYR A 39 -10.43 14.32 -10.56
C TYR A 39 -9.19 13.44 -10.43
N VAL A 40 -8.79 12.81 -11.53
CA VAL A 40 -7.61 11.94 -11.57
C VAL A 40 -6.54 12.61 -12.41
N LEU A 41 -5.39 12.86 -11.78
CA LEU A 41 -4.17 13.29 -12.44
C LEU A 41 -3.22 12.08 -12.45
N SER A 42 -2.77 11.68 -13.63
CA SER A 42 -2.00 10.47 -13.81
C SER A 42 -0.82 10.68 -14.75
N HIS A 43 0.27 9.96 -14.48
CA HIS A 43 1.29 9.66 -15.47
C HIS A 43 1.01 8.25 -16.01
N GLU A 44 0.87 8.13 -17.32
CA GLU A 44 0.83 6.83 -17.98
C GLU A 44 2.23 6.21 -17.97
N ARG A 45 2.30 4.90 -17.77
CA ARG A 45 3.54 4.16 -17.68
C ARG A 45 3.40 2.86 -18.45
N VAL A 46 4.45 2.52 -19.20
CA VAL A 46 4.68 1.18 -19.72
C VAL A 46 5.98 0.61 -19.12
N GLY A 47 5.98 -0.67 -18.75
CA GLY A 47 7.06 -1.44 -18.17
C GLY A 47 6.74 -2.06 -16.80
N ASP A 48 7.61 -2.97 -16.33
CA ASP A 48 7.39 -3.82 -15.14
C ASP A 48 6.77 -3.05 -13.95
N TYR A 49 5.62 -3.52 -13.49
CA TYR A 49 4.85 -2.96 -12.36
C TYR A 49 5.65 -2.84 -11.06
N ARG A 50 6.74 -3.61 -10.89
CA ARG A 50 7.67 -3.44 -9.75
C ARG A 50 8.30 -2.06 -9.69
N ASN A 51 8.32 -1.34 -10.80
CA ASN A 51 8.88 0.00 -10.91
C ASN A 51 7.84 1.13 -10.80
N VAL A 52 6.58 0.82 -10.45
CA VAL A 52 5.52 1.85 -10.28
C VAL A 52 5.87 2.89 -9.21
N GLY A 53 6.70 2.52 -8.23
CA GLY A 53 7.20 3.44 -7.20
C GLY A 53 7.90 4.68 -7.77
N LEU A 54 8.61 4.55 -8.90
CA LEU A 54 9.26 5.68 -9.56
C LEU A 54 8.25 6.73 -10.04
N THR A 55 7.09 6.27 -10.53
CA THR A 55 6.01 7.19 -10.95
C THR A 55 5.38 7.89 -9.75
N PHE A 56 5.24 7.20 -8.61
CA PHE A 56 4.75 7.82 -7.38
C PHE A 56 5.74 8.85 -6.82
N GLU A 57 7.05 8.61 -6.90
CA GLU A 57 8.07 9.59 -6.52
C GLU A 57 7.97 10.86 -7.38
N VAL A 58 7.80 10.70 -8.69
CA VAL A 58 7.58 11.83 -9.62
C VAL A 58 6.32 12.62 -9.25
N LEU A 59 5.17 11.95 -9.10
CA LEU A 59 3.91 12.61 -8.74
C LEU A 59 3.98 13.32 -7.38
N GLN A 60 4.63 12.71 -6.38
CA GLN A 60 4.80 13.31 -5.06
C GLN A 60 5.65 14.58 -5.07
N LYS A 61 6.52 14.74 -6.06
CA LYS A 61 7.30 15.96 -6.26
C LYS A 61 6.52 16.98 -7.10
N GLU A 62 6.00 16.57 -8.25
CA GLU A 62 5.40 17.47 -9.24
C GLU A 62 4.08 18.09 -8.76
N LEU A 63 3.22 17.32 -8.09
CA LEU A 63 1.90 17.82 -7.68
C LEU A 63 2.02 18.95 -6.63
N PRO A 64 2.82 18.82 -5.55
CA PRO A 64 3.05 19.92 -4.62
C PRO A 64 3.70 21.16 -5.26
N GLU A 65 4.65 20.98 -6.18
CA GLU A 65 5.28 22.09 -6.92
C GLU A 65 4.25 22.88 -7.73
N LYS A 66 3.17 22.23 -8.19
CA LYS A 66 2.03 22.86 -8.88
C LYS A 66 0.93 23.36 -7.93
N GLY A 67 1.18 23.34 -6.63
CA GLY A 67 0.24 23.81 -5.60
C GLY A 67 -0.86 22.80 -5.25
N ILE A 68 -0.79 21.57 -5.75
CA ILE A 68 -1.76 20.51 -5.45
C ILE A 68 -1.34 19.83 -4.14
N ARG A 69 -2.25 19.85 -3.16
CA ARG A 69 -2.04 19.29 -1.82
C ARG A 69 -3.16 18.31 -1.49
N ASP A 70 -2.98 17.54 -0.42
CA ASP A 70 -4.00 16.63 0.13
C ASP A 70 -4.56 15.60 -0.87
N PHE A 71 -3.72 15.17 -1.81
CA PHE A 71 -4.08 14.16 -2.80
C PHE A 71 -3.88 12.73 -2.27
N LYS A 72 -4.56 11.78 -2.91
CA LYS A 72 -4.34 10.35 -2.71
C LYS A 72 -3.65 9.76 -3.93
N LEU A 73 -2.72 8.85 -3.69
CA LEU A 73 -2.06 8.09 -4.76
C LEU A 73 -2.69 6.71 -4.87
N PHE A 74 -2.93 6.30 -6.10
CA PHE A 74 -3.38 4.96 -6.45
C PHE A 74 -2.92 4.67 -7.88
N SER A 75 -2.93 3.39 -8.24
CA SER A 75 -2.61 2.93 -9.59
C SER A 75 -3.83 2.26 -10.21
N ILE A 76 -3.98 2.39 -11.52
CA ILE A 76 -4.95 1.64 -12.32
C ILE A 76 -4.14 0.69 -13.20
N TYR A 77 -4.32 -0.61 -13.01
CA TYR A 77 -3.65 -1.64 -13.80
C TYR A 77 -4.57 -2.02 -14.97
N LEU A 78 -4.09 -1.81 -16.19
CA LEU A 78 -4.88 -2.03 -17.41
C LEU A 78 -4.64 -3.42 -18.02
N ASP A 79 -3.56 -4.08 -17.64
CA ASP A 79 -3.16 -5.39 -18.14
C ASP A 79 -3.09 -6.45 -17.04
N ASN A 80 -3.27 -7.72 -17.44
CA ASN A 80 -2.98 -8.85 -16.58
C ASN A 80 -1.47 -9.19 -16.67
N PRO A 81 -0.70 -9.07 -15.57
CA PRO A 81 0.75 -9.31 -15.60
C PRO A 81 1.15 -10.77 -15.89
N ASN A 82 0.19 -11.70 -15.90
CA ASN A 82 0.44 -13.09 -16.31
C ASN A 82 0.37 -13.28 -17.82
N ASP A 83 -0.28 -12.37 -18.55
CA ASP A 83 -0.58 -12.52 -19.98
C ASP A 83 0.26 -11.58 -20.85
N VAL A 84 0.77 -10.48 -20.28
CA VAL A 84 1.51 -9.44 -20.99
C VAL A 84 2.99 -9.45 -20.58
N PRO A 85 3.95 -9.44 -21.53
CA PRO A 85 5.37 -9.34 -21.22
C PRO A 85 5.69 -8.09 -20.41
N LYS A 86 6.62 -8.20 -19.46
CA LYS A 86 6.94 -7.14 -18.49
C LYS A 86 7.32 -5.81 -19.11
N GLU A 87 7.95 -5.82 -20.28
CA GLU A 87 8.39 -4.62 -21.00
C GLU A 87 7.22 -3.88 -21.67
N LYS A 88 6.05 -4.50 -21.71
CA LYS A 88 4.80 -4.00 -22.31
C LYS A 88 3.66 -3.81 -21.30
N LEU A 89 3.91 -4.12 -20.02
CA LEU A 89 2.93 -3.89 -18.94
C LEU A 89 2.66 -2.41 -18.72
#